data_AF-A0A3S9P4P3-F1
#
_entry.id   AF-A0A3S9P4P3-F1
#
_cell.length_a   1.000
_cell.length_b   1.000
_cell.length_c   1.000
_cell.angle_alpha   90.00
_cell.angle_beta   90.00
_cell.angle_gamma   90.00
#
_symmetry.space_group_name_H-M   'P 1'
#
loop_
_entity.id
_entity.type
_entity.pdbx_description
1 polymer ?
#
loop_
_entity_poly.entity_id
_entity_poly.type
_entity_poly.pdbx_seq_one_letter_code
_entity_poly.pdbx_strand_id
1 'polypeptide(L)'
;MKSGCLAANVLIDLYNLELETKSIFDFINQTIQSDNEESKESRQLINDYVEWLPQHFENHNCDLSKLERLETTIWTDFNRAFSPPSMNDSIEFTVNALTKWKADGRDEETIEISQTELINKNFLKTGIPEIK
;
A
#
# COMPACT_ATOMS: atom_id res chain seq x y z
N MET A 1 -3.17 8.99 -9.73
CA MET A 1 -2.42 7.85 -9.16
C MET A 1 -3.41 7.14 -8.23
N LYS A 2 -4.05 6.06 -8.70
CA LYS A 2 -5.19 5.43 -8.01
C LYS A 2 -4.79 4.67 -6.73
N SER A 3 -3.57 4.15 -6.70
CA SER A 3 -3.11 3.19 -5.68
C SER A 3 -2.70 3.80 -4.34
N GLY A 4 -2.26 5.07 -4.29
CA GLY A 4 -1.80 5.70 -3.04
C GLY A 4 -2.90 5.83 -1.98
N CYS A 5 -4.08 6.31 -2.39
CA CYS A 5 -5.24 6.40 -1.49
C CYS A 5 -5.72 5.02 -1.05
N LEU A 6 -5.67 4.01 -1.94
CA LEU A 6 -6.05 2.64 -1.60
C LEU A 6 -5.13 2.04 -0.53
N ALA A 7 -3.81 2.23 -0.65
CA ALA A 7 -2.86 1.74 0.35
C ALA A 7 -3.09 2.39 1.72
N ALA A 8 -3.35 3.70 1.76
CA ALA A 8 -3.71 4.38 3.00
C ALA A 8 -5.05 3.88 3.57
N ASN A 9 -6.06 3.63 2.72
CA ASN A 9 -7.35 3.12 3.17
C ASN A 9 -7.26 1.71 3.76
N VAL A 10 -6.47 0.80 3.17
CA VAL A 10 -6.20 -0.51 3.77
C VAL A 10 -5.68 -0.38 5.19
N LEU A 11 -4.72 0.52 5.40
CA LEU A 11 -4.13 0.76 6.73
C LEU A 11 -5.15 1.39 7.70
N ILE A 12 -5.98 2.31 7.22
CA ILE A 12 -7.07 2.92 8.00
C ILE A 12 -8.10 1.85 8.42
N ASP A 13 -8.45 0.92 7.53
CA ASP A 13 -9.39 -0.15 7.83
C ASP A 13 -8.85 -1.09 8.91
N LEU A 14 -7.58 -1.49 8.80
CA LEU A 14 -6.90 -2.29 9.82
C LEU A 14 -6.89 -1.56 11.17
N TYR A 15 -6.63 -0.24 11.16
CA TYR A 15 -6.65 0.57 12.37
C TYR A 15 -8.03 0.62 13.02
N ASN A 16 -9.09 0.81 12.22
CA ASN A 16 -10.46 0.88 12.71
C ASN A 16 -10.95 -0.47 13.28
N LEU A 17 -10.35 -1.57 12.84
CA LEU A 17 -10.59 -2.92 13.37
C LEU A 17 -9.72 -3.24 14.59
N GLU A 18 -8.90 -2.29 15.06
CA GLU A 18 -7.93 -2.48 16.16
C GLU A 18 -6.90 -3.60 15.89
N LEU A 19 -6.57 -3.82 14.61
CA LEU A 19 -5.59 -4.80 14.15
C LEU A 19 -4.21 -4.17 13.92
N GLU A 20 -3.19 -5.00 13.69
CA GLU A 20 -1.89 -4.49 13.27
C GLU A 20 -2.04 -3.71 11.95
N THR A 21 -1.56 -2.47 11.92
CA THR A 21 -1.68 -1.56 10.78
C THR A 21 -0.55 -1.82 9.78
N LYS A 22 -0.53 -3.07 9.32
CA LYS A 22 0.48 -3.64 8.44
C LYS A 22 -0.17 -4.68 7.54
N SER A 23 0.18 -4.67 6.27
CA SER A 23 -0.29 -5.66 5.30
C SER A 23 0.81 -6.01 4.30
N ILE A 24 0.90 -7.27 3.91
CA ILE A 24 1.83 -7.77 2.90
C ILE A 24 1.03 -8.19 1.68
N PHE A 25 1.41 -7.65 0.53
CA PHE A 25 0.82 -7.98 -0.77
C PHE A 25 1.83 -8.77 -1.59
N ASP A 26 1.48 -9.99 -1.97
CA ASP A 26 2.23 -10.79 -2.93
C ASP A 26 1.55 -10.70 -4.29
N PHE A 27 2.16 -9.97 -5.22
CA PHE A 27 1.57 -9.72 -6.53
C PHE A 27 1.77 -10.87 -7.52
N ILE A 28 2.69 -11.79 -7.24
CA ILE A 28 2.92 -12.98 -8.07
C ILE A 28 1.87 -14.04 -7.74
N ASN A 29 1.70 -14.32 -6.45
CA ASN A 29 0.71 -15.29 -5.97
C ASN A 29 -0.69 -14.68 -5.80
N GLN A 30 -0.81 -13.36 -5.92
CA GLN A 30 -2.05 -12.59 -5.74
C GLN A 30 -2.67 -12.82 -4.35
N THR A 31 -1.84 -12.86 -3.31
CA THR A 31 -2.27 -13.08 -1.93
C THR A 31 -2.02 -11.85 -1.07
N ILE A 32 -2.84 -11.70 -0.04
CA ILE A 32 -2.74 -10.65 0.98
C ILE A 32 -2.50 -11.36 2.30
N GLN A 33 -1.43 -10.99 3.00
CA GLN A 33 -1.19 -11.43 4.38
C GLN A 33 -1.40 -10.23 5.30
N SER A 34 -2.54 -10.22 5.99
CA SER A 34 -2.89 -9.25 7.03
C SER A 34 -3.94 -9.87 7.93
N ASP A 35 -4.17 -9.31 9.12
CA ASP A 35 -5.25 -9.80 9.98
C ASP A 35 -6.66 -9.56 9.38
N ASN A 36 -6.76 -8.88 8.22
CA ASN A 36 -7.98 -8.63 7.46
C ASN A 36 -7.78 -8.92 5.96
N GLU A 37 -7.35 -10.15 5.61
CA GLU A 37 -6.91 -10.57 4.25
C GLU A 37 -7.87 -10.26 3.09
N GLU A 38 -9.11 -9.82 3.33
CA GLU A 38 -10.19 -9.82 2.34
C GLU A 38 -11.02 -8.52 2.26
N SER A 39 -10.52 -7.38 2.76
CA SER A 39 -11.23 -6.11 2.55
C SER A 39 -11.35 -5.77 1.07
N LYS A 40 -12.42 -5.05 0.71
CA LYS A 40 -12.69 -4.65 -0.67
C LYS A 40 -11.52 -3.81 -1.21
N GLU A 41 -10.99 -2.95 -0.38
CA GLU A 41 -9.89 -2.02 -0.64
C GLU A 41 -8.58 -2.79 -0.89
N SER A 42 -8.26 -3.80 -0.06
CA SER A 42 -7.07 -4.64 -0.25
C SER A 42 -7.16 -5.45 -1.55
N ARG A 43 -8.33 -6.01 -1.88
CA ARG A 43 -8.57 -6.71 -3.15
C ARG A 43 -8.44 -5.77 -4.34
N GLN A 44 -8.99 -4.56 -4.25
CA GLN A 44 -8.90 -3.58 -5.32
C GLN A 44 -7.45 -3.14 -5.54
N LEU A 45 -6.66 -2.98 -4.48
CA LEU A 45 -5.24 -2.66 -4.59
C LEU A 45 -4.45 -3.73 -5.35
N ILE A 46 -4.65 -5.01 -5.03
CA ILE A 46 -4.02 -6.11 -5.79
C ILE A 46 -4.46 -6.07 -7.25
N ASN A 47 -5.76 -5.98 -7.51
CA ASN A 47 -6.28 -6.03 -8.87
C ASN A 47 -5.72 -4.87 -9.72
N ASP A 48 -5.78 -3.64 -9.21
CA ASP A 48 -5.24 -2.45 -9.89
C ASP A 48 -3.74 -2.63 -10.21
N TYR A 49 -2.98 -3.24 -9.30
CA TYR A 49 -1.55 -3.46 -9.50
C TYR A 49 -1.27 -4.58 -10.51
N VAL A 50 -1.98 -5.71 -10.41
CA VAL A 50 -1.85 -6.86 -11.33
C VAL A 50 -2.27 -6.48 -12.75
N GLU A 51 -3.31 -5.65 -12.91
CA GLU A 51 -3.71 -5.12 -14.21
C GLU A 51 -2.66 -4.16 -14.79
N TRP A 52 -1.99 -3.38 -13.94
CA TRP A 52 -0.97 -2.42 -14.36
C TRP A 52 0.39 -3.07 -14.70
N LEU A 53 0.76 -4.15 -14.01
CA LEU A 53 2.10 -4.75 -14.06
C LEU A 53 2.54 -5.18 -15.48
N PRO A 54 1.72 -5.85 -16.30
CA PRO A 54 2.10 -6.23 -17.66
C PRO A 54 2.45 -5.01 -18.51
N GLN A 55 1.62 -3.96 -18.46
CA GLN A 55 1.85 -2.75 -19.24
C GLN A 55 3.11 -2.01 -18.77
N HIS A 56 3.36 -1.99 -17.46
CA HIS A 56 4.58 -1.39 -16.92
C HIS A 56 5.84 -2.10 -17.44
N PHE A 57 5.85 -3.44 -17.38
CA PHE A 57 6.99 -4.23 -17.86
C PHE A 57 7.20 -4.07 -19.36
N GLU A 58 6.13 -4.07 -20.16
CA GLU A 58 6.19 -3.81 -21.60
C GLU A 58 6.80 -2.43 -21.90
N ASN A 59 6.38 -1.39 -21.19
CA ASN A 59 6.89 -0.02 -21.37
C ASN A 59 8.39 0.11 -21.03
N HIS A 60 8.92 -0.77 -20.18
CA HIS A 60 10.34 -0.81 -19.82
C HIS A 60 11.12 -1.90 -20.56
N ASN A 61 10.50 -2.58 -21.53
CA ASN A 61 11.08 -3.70 -22.27
C ASN A 61 11.62 -4.82 -21.35
N CYS A 62 10.90 -5.07 -20.26
CA CYS A 62 11.17 -6.10 -19.27
C CYS A 62 10.27 -7.31 -19.48
N ASP A 63 10.79 -8.51 -19.21
CA ASP A 63 10.02 -9.75 -19.31
C ASP A 63 9.40 -10.09 -17.95
N LEU A 64 8.08 -9.95 -17.85
CA LEU A 64 7.34 -10.24 -16.62
C LEU A 64 7.43 -11.71 -16.22
N SER A 65 7.59 -12.64 -17.18
CA SER A 65 7.66 -14.08 -16.89
C SER A 65 8.92 -14.47 -16.11
N LYS A 66 9.93 -13.60 -16.09
CA LYS A 66 11.16 -13.78 -15.33
C LYS A 66 11.06 -13.29 -13.89
N LEU A 67 9.97 -12.63 -13.51
CA LEU A 67 9.78 -12.13 -12.16
C LEU A 67 9.37 -13.30 -11.25
N GLU A 68 10.24 -13.64 -10.30
CA GLU A 68 10.04 -14.77 -9.38
C GLU A 68 9.37 -14.33 -8.07
N ARG A 69 9.59 -13.07 -7.66
CA ARG A 69 9.03 -12.49 -6.45
C ARG A 69 8.72 -11.02 -6.67
N LEU A 70 7.56 -10.59 -6.18
CA LEU A 70 7.21 -9.19 -6.03
C LEU A 70 6.24 -9.05 -4.88
N GLU A 71 6.78 -8.71 -3.72
CA GLU A 71 6.03 -8.51 -2.49
C GLU A 71 6.17 -7.07 -2.02
N THR A 72 5.09 -6.46 -1.59
CA THR A 72 5.15 -5.15 -0.92
C THR A 72 4.47 -5.23 0.42
N THR A 73 5.23 -4.93 1.47
CA THR A 73 4.70 -4.70 2.82
C THR A 73 4.40 -3.22 2.98
N ILE A 74 3.18 -2.85 3.34
CA ILE A 74 2.83 -1.49 3.74
C ILE A 74 2.53 -1.44 5.23
N TRP A 75 2.90 -0.36 5.89
CA TRP A 75 2.57 -0.14 7.30
C TRP A 75 2.57 1.34 7.67
N THR A 76 1.89 1.65 8.75
CA THR A 76 1.90 2.98 9.39
C THR A 76 1.86 2.79 10.90
N ASP A 77 2.19 3.85 11.63
CA ASP A 77 1.98 3.90 13.08
C ASP A 77 1.06 5.08 13.40
N PHE A 78 -0.24 4.82 13.44
CA PHE A 78 -1.23 5.86 13.75
C PHE A 78 -1.09 6.41 15.18
N ASN A 79 -0.40 5.72 16.10
CA ASN A 79 -0.13 6.27 17.43
C ASN A 79 0.87 7.42 17.39
N ARG A 80 1.68 7.49 16.33
CA ARG A 80 2.62 8.60 16.06
C ARG A 80 2.02 9.67 15.16
N ALA A 81 0.80 9.47 14.69
CA ALA A 81 0.09 10.46 13.89
C ALA A 81 -0.27 11.68 14.77
N PHE A 82 -0.18 12.87 14.20
CA PHE A 82 -0.39 14.11 14.95
C PHE A 82 -1.11 15.16 14.12
N SER A 83 -1.68 16.16 14.77
CA SER A 83 -2.24 17.34 14.09
C SER A 83 -1.18 18.42 14.01
N PRO A 84 -0.81 18.88 12.80
CA PRO A 84 0.11 20.00 12.67
C PRO A 84 -0.45 21.27 13.34
N PRO A 85 0.43 22.15 13.86
CA PRO A 85 0.01 23.43 14.42
C PRO A 85 -0.89 24.20 13.45
N SER A 86 -1.98 24.76 13.97
CA SER A 86 -2.97 25.52 13.18
C SER A 86 -3.81 24.71 12.17
N MET A 87 -3.66 23.38 12.12
CA MET A 87 -4.45 22.47 11.27
C MET A 87 -5.24 21.48 12.13
N ASN A 88 -6.14 22.01 12.97
CA ASN A 88 -6.84 21.22 13.99
C ASN A 88 -7.73 20.10 13.43
N ASP A 89 -8.19 20.23 12.19
CA ASP A 89 -9.04 19.23 11.52
C ASP A 89 -8.23 18.25 10.67
N SER A 90 -6.91 18.37 10.65
CA SER A 90 -6.02 17.51 9.89
C SER A 90 -5.23 16.57 10.79
N ILE A 91 -4.85 15.44 10.22
CA ILE A 91 -3.91 14.51 10.81
C ILE A 91 -2.82 14.17 9.80
N GLU A 92 -1.59 14.21 10.27
CA GLU A 92 -0.38 13.84 9.55
C GLU A 92 0.09 12.47 10.05
N PHE A 93 0.39 11.57 9.12
CA PHE A 93 0.97 10.26 9.40
C PHE A 93 1.89 9.83 8.25
N THR A 94 2.71 8.81 8.47
CA THR A 94 3.63 8.32 7.44
C THR A 94 3.28 6.89 7.06
N VAL A 95 2.97 6.69 5.78
CA VAL A 95 2.86 5.38 5.17
C VAL A 95 4.24 4.93 4.74
N ASN A 96 4.63 3.74 5.15
CA ASN A 96 5.87 3.10 4.74
C ASN A 96 5.54 1.93 3.84
N ALA A 97 6.40 1.69 2.86
CA ALA A 97 6.31 0.54 1.98
C ALA A 97 7.71 -0.06 1.78
N LEU A 98 7.79 -1.38 1.92
CA LEU A 98 8.99 -2.17 1.65
C LEU A 98 8.65 -3.18 0.57
N THR A 99 9.24 -3.01 -0.60
CA THR A 99 9.09 -3.88 -1.74
C THR A 99 10.29 -4.81 -1.85
N LYS A 100 10.04 -6.11 -1.84
CA LYS A 100 11.02 -7.14 -2.17
C LYS A 100 10.73 -7.67 -3.56
N TRP A 101 11.75 -7.73 -4.40
CA TRP A 101 11.58 -8.28 -5.73
C TRP A 101 12.78 -9.14 -6.14
N LYS A 102 12.52 -10.13 -6.99
CA LYS A 102 13.52 -11.02 -7.55
C LYS A 102 13.14 -11.40 -8.96
N ALA A 103 14.12 -11.39 -9.86
CA ALA A 103 13.96 -11.87 -11.22
C ALA A 103 15.03 -12.91 -11.57
N ASP A 104 14.75 -13.75 -12.57
CA ASP A 104 15.68 -14.76 -13.07
C ASP A 104 17.07 -14.17 -13.34
N GLY A 105 18.09 -14.85 -12.83
CA GLY A 105 19.49 -14.45 -12.94
C GLY A 105 19.88 -13.20 -12.12
N ARG A 106 19.02 -12.71 -11.22
CA ARG A 106 19.32 -11.60 -10.30
C ARG A 106 19.16 -12.01 -8.84
N ASP A 107 19.93 -11.36 -7.99
CA ASP A 107 19.76 -11.45 -6.55
C ASP A 107 18.45 -10.77 -6.12
N GLU A 108 17.93 -11.16 -4.95
CA GLU A 108 16.78 -10.48 -4.36
C GLU A 108 17.18 -9.06 -3.94
N GLU A 109 16.37 -8.10 -4.33
CA GLU A 109 16.54 -6.70 -3.97
C GLU A 109 15.39 -6.21 -3.09
N THR A 110 15.68 -5.24 -2.23
CA THR A 110 14.70 -4.59 -1.37
C THR A 110 14.76 -3.09 -1.56
N ILE A 111 13.58 -2.48 -1.73
CA ILE A 111 13.40 -1.03 -1.82
C ILE A 111 12.44 -0.62 -0.71
N GLU A 112 12.83 0.39 0.06
CA GLU A 112 11.97 0.97 1.09
C GLU A 112 11.69 2.43 0.75
N ILE A 113 10.42 2.81 0.83
CA ILE A 113 9.96 4.18 0.64
C ILE A 113 9.02 4.56 1.78
N SER A 114 9.02 5.85 2.11
CA SER A 114 8.10 6.43 3.09
C SER A 114 7.48 7.68 2.49
N GLN A 115 6.19 7.85 2.71
CA GLN A 115 5.43 9.01 2.26
C GLN A 115 4.59 9.55 3.43
N THR A 116 4.77 10.83 3.72
CA THR A 116 3.96 11.54 4.71
C THR A 116 2.67 12.02 4.07
N GLU A 117 1.55 11.66 4.67
CA GLU A 117 0.21 12.00 4.25
C GLU A 117 -0.41 12.97 5.24
N LEU A 118 -1.14 13.98 4.74
CA LEU A 118 -1.90 14.94 5.52
C LEU A 118 -3.36 14.89 5.09
N ILE A 119 -4.24 14.35 5.94
CA ILE A 119 -5.65 14.14 5.62
C ILE A 119 -6.56 14.83 6.63
N ASN A 120 -7.84 15.02 6.29
CA ASN A 120 -8.84 15.41 7.29
C ASN A 120 -9.05 14.25 8.29
N LYS A 121 -9.11 14.57 9.59
CA LYS A 121 -9.31 13.58 10.68
C LYS A 121 -10.52 12.68 10.49
N ASN A 122 -11.59 13.19 9.88
CA ASN A 122 -12.80 12.41 9.65
C ASN A 122 -12.54 11.20 8.73
N PHE A 123 -11.56 11.29 7.83
CA PHE A 123 -11.20 10.21 6.92
C PHE A 123 -10.53 9.03 7.60
N LEU A 124 -10.00 9.18 8.82
CA LEU A 124 -9.59 8.00 9.61
C LEU A 124 -10.77 7.09 9.96
N LYS A 125 -12.00 7.62 9.98
CA LYS A 125 -13.20 6.82 10.28
C LYS A 125 -13.91 6.35 9.03
N THR A 126 -13.84 7.13 7.96
CA THR A 126 -14.65 6.91 6.74
C THR A 126 -13.85 6.41 5.55
N GLY A 127 -12.53 6.36 5.65
CA GLY A 127 -11.64 6.24 4.50
C GLY A 127 -11.46 7.56 3.75
N ILE A 128 -10.37 7.63 2.99
CA ILE A 128 -10.01 8.71 2.06
C ILE A 128 -10.77 8.47 0.75
N PRO A 129 -11.54 9.44 0.23
CA PRO A 129 -12.26 9.27 -1.03
C PRO A 129 -11.29 9.14 -2.22
N GLU A 130 -11.62 8.26 -3.16
CA GLU A 130 -10.95 8.24 -4.47
C GLU A 130 -11.35 9.49 -5.27
N ILE A 131 -10.35 10.27 -5.70
CA ILE A 131 -10.57 11.38 -6.62
C ILE A 131 -10.56 10.81 -8.05
N LYS A 132 -11.70 10.94 -8.75
CA LYS A 132 -11.86 10.51 -10.15
C LYS A 132 -11.13 11.43 -11.14
#